data_AF-A0A2M9ER30-F1
#
_entry.id   AF-A0A2M9ER30-F1
#
_cell.length_a   1.000
_cell.length_b   1.000
_cell.length_c   1.000
_cell.angle_alpha   90.00
_cell.angle_beta   90.00
_cell.angle_gamma   90.00
#
_symmetry.space_group_name_H-M   'P 1'
#
loop_
_entity.id
_entity.type
_entity.pdbx_description
1 polymer ?
#
loop_
_entity_poly.entity_id
_entity_poly.type
_entity_poly.pdbx_seq_one_letter_code
_entity_poly.pdbx_strand_id
1 'polypeptide(L)'
;MNKVQALPALQDLPPGISFGNTGDSEAFVELFVGFAIAMVVGIVCIYMVLLLLFKHPLMPATILAAVPLSAGGAFGALLLTQNMLSVSSLIGLLLLIGIATKNSILLVDYAIMAEDEHGMARHQALLDACHKRARPVIMTTIAMGAGMLPLALGISGDSSFRAPMAWAVIGGLITSTALSLIVIPAAYTVMHDLGDWVARKLRGNKSAAAAA
;
A
#
# COMPACT_ATOMS: atom_id res chain seq x y z
N MET A 1 12.31 -1.97 30.46
CA MET A 1 11.83 -0.79 31.22
C MET A 1 11.12 -1.10 32.55
N ASN A 2 10.49 -2.27 32.77
CA ASN A 2 9.67 -2.51 33.98
C ASN A 2 10.41 -2.51 35.33
N LYS A 3 11.74 -2.61 35.35
CA LYS A 3 12.53 -2.66 36.61
C LYS A 3 12.86 -1.27 37.17
N VAL A 4 12.82 -0.22 36.36
CA VAL A 4 13.11 1.16 36.80
C VAL A 4 11.88 1.80 37.44
N GLN A 5 10.68 1.45 36.97
CA GLN A 5 9.40 1.91 37.52
C GLN A 5 9.01 1.25 38.85
N ALA A 6 9.73 0.22 39.28
CA ALA A 6 9.50 -0.51 40.53
C ALA A 6 10.37 -0.03 41.70
N LEU A 7 11.16 1.06 41.53
CA LEU A 7 11.94 1.61 42.62
C LEU A 7 11.03 2.39 43.60
N PRO A 8 11.19 2.21 44.93
CA PRO A 8 10.39 2.91 45.95
C PRO A 8 10.45 4.44 45.85
N ALA A 9 11.56 4.99 45.31
CA ALA A 9 11.75 6.42 45.08
C ALA A 9 10.83 7.03 44.00
N LEU A 10 10.12 6.17 43.25
CA LEU A 10 9.20 6.53 42.17
C LEU A 10 7.72 6.37 42.57
N GLN A 11 7.44 5.78 43.74
CA GLN A 11 6.08 5.62 44.28
C GLN A 11 5.69 6.77 45.23
N ASP A 12 6.65 7.36 45.95
CA ASP A 12 6.43 8.52 46.82
C ASP A 12 6.89 9.82 46.14
N LEU A 13 6.16 10.26 45.11
CA LEU A 13 6.41 11.57 44.50
C LEU A 13 5.64 12.67 45.26
N PRO A 14 6.31 13.79 45.62
CA PRO A 14 5.64 14.95 46.20
C PRO A 14 4.49 15.45 45.31
N PRO A 15 3.38 15.93 45.87
CA PRO A 15 2.24 16.44 45.11
C PRO A 15 2.70 17.65 44.27
N GLY A 16 2.76 17.46 42.94
CA GLY A 16 3.25 18.46 41.99
C GLY A 16 4.32 17.94 41.02
N ILE A 17 4.88 16.75 41.24
CA ILE A 17 5.82 16.12 40.30
C ILE A 17 5.14 14.93 39.62
N SER A 18 4.95 15.03 38.31
CA SER A 18 4.46 13.94 37.46
C SER A 18 5.61 13.38 36.64
N PHE A 19 5.77 12.05 36.61
CA PHE A 19 6.64 11.39 35.64
C PHE A 19 6.01 11.48 34.25
N GLY A 20 6.38 12.51 33.50
CA GLY A 20 6.19 12.53 32.06
C GLY A 20 7.20 11.57 31.43
N ASN A 21 6.74 10.65 30.59
CA ASN A 21 7.63 9.84 29.75
C ASN A 21 8.13 10.73 28.59
N THR A 22 8.79 11.84 28.95
CA THR A 22 9.04 12.99 28.09
C THR A 22 10.24 12.75 27.18
N GLY A 23 10.04 13.04 25.89
CA GLY A 23 11.11 13.11 24.89
C GLY A 23 10.83 12.22 23.69
N ASP A 24 11.42 11.03 23.67
CA ASP A 24 11.52 10.25 22.42
C ASP A 24 10.32 9.32 22.15
N SER A 25 9.69 8.76 23.18
CA SER A 25 8.54 7.86 23.00
C SER A 25 7.27 8.62 22.62
N GLU A 26 7.04 9.77 23.24
CA GLU A 26 5.89 10.63 22.94
C GLU A 26 6.01 11.22 21.53
N ALA A 27 7.20 11.72 21.16
CA ALA A 27 7.48 12.18 19.80
C ALA A 27 7.32 11.06 18.76
N PHE A 28 7.76 9.83 19.05
CA PHE A 28 7.55 8.69 18.15
C PHE A 28 6.07 8.36 17.95
N VAL A 29 5.26 8.39 19.03
CA VAL A 29 3.81 8.17 18.94
C VAL A 29 3.14 9.29 18.15
N GLU A 30 3.49 10.55 18.41
CA GLU A 30 2.95 11.70 17.67
C GLU A 30 3.27 11.60 16.17
N LEU A 31 4.53 11.29 15.83
CA LEU A 31 4.96 11.08 14.45
C LEU A 31 4.26 9.90 13.79
N PHE A 32 4.06 8.79 14.51
CA PHE A 32 3.36 7.61 13.99
C PHE A 32 1.88 7.91 13.72
N VAL A 33 1.20 8.63 14.64
CA VAL A 33 -0.19 9.06 14.46
C VAL A 33 -0.31 10.03 13.28
N GLY A 34 0.57 11.04 13.21
CA GLY A 34 0.61 11.98 12.09
C GLY A 34 0.84 11.27 10.76
N PHE A 35 1.73 10.26 10.74
CA PHE A 35 1.99 9.44 9.58
C PHE A 35 0.79 8.56 9.19
N ALA A 36 0.11 7.93 10.15
CA ALA A 36 -1.09 7.15 9.88
C ALA A 36 -2.19 8.01 9.24
N ILE A 37 -2.38 9.23 9.74
CA ILE A 37 -3.29 10.21 9.13
C ILE A 37 -2.83 10.55 7.70
N ALA A 38 -1.54 10.82 7.49
CA ALA A 38 -0.99 11.12 6.17
C ALA A 38 -1.18 9.95 5.18
N MET A 39 -1.01 8.71 5.62
CA MET A 39 -1.30 7.52 4.80
C MET A 39 -2.77 7.44 4.40
N VAL A 40 -3.69 7.64 5.34
CA VAL A 40 -5.13 7.60 5.07
C VAL A 40 -5.52 8.70 4.09
N VAL A 41 -5.07 9.93 4.34
CA VAL A 41 -5.31 11.07 3.43
C VAL A 41 -4.72 10.78 2.04
N GLY A 42 -3.49 10.25 1.98
CA GLY A 42 -2.85 9.87 0.71
C GLY A 42 -3.64 8.82 -0.07
N ILE A 43 -4.12 7.78 0.61
CA ILE A 43 -4.96 6.73 0.00
C ILE A 43 -6.29 7.31 -0.49
N VAL A 44 -6.93 8.19 0.27
CA VAL A 44 -8.19 8.87 -0.12
C VAL A 44 -7.96 9.78 -1.33
N CYS A 45 -6.86 10.55 -1.35
CA CYS A 45 -6.50 11.39 -2.49
C CYS A 45 -6.27 10.56 -3.75
N ILE A 46 -5.52 9.46 -3.65
CA ILE A 46 -5.32 8.52 -4.77
C ILE A 46 -6.67 7.95 -5.22
N TYR A 47 -7.51 7.52 -4.28
CA TYR A 47 -8.85 7.01 -4.59
C TYR A 47 -9.68 8.02 -5.38
N MET A 48 -9.71 9.29 -4.95
CA MET A 48 -10.46 10.35 -5.66
C MET A 48 -9.92 10.59 -7.07
N VAL A 49 -8.60 10.65 -7.25
CA VAL A 49 -7.99 10.82 -8.58
C VAL A 49 -8.35 9.65 -9.49
N LEU A 50 -8.28 8.42 -8.99
CA LEU A 50 -8.64 7.22 -9.76
C LEU A 50 -10.14 7.13 -10.04
N LEU A 51 -10.98 7.59 -9.12
CA LEU A 51 -12.43 7.64 -9.32
C LEU A 51 -12.78 8.62 -10.45
N LEU A 52 -12.10 9.76 -10.52
CA LEU A 52 -12.24 10.72 -11.63
C LEU A 52 -11.70 10.16 -12.95
N LEU A 53 -10.62 9.38 -12.89
CA LEU A 53 -9.99 8.76 -14.06
C LEU A 53 -10.87 7.68 -14.69
N PHE A 54 -11.31 6.70 -13.91
CA PHE A 54 -12.06 5.54 -14.40
C PHE A 54 -13.58 5.71 -14.39
N LYS A 55 -14.10 6.75 -13.72
CA LYS A 55 -15.55 7.02 -13.56
C LYS A 55 -16.36 5.84 -12.97
N HIS A 56 -15.69 4.87 -12.38
CA HIS A 56 -16.31 3.68 -11.78
C HIS A 56 -15.68 3.40 -10.41
N PRO A 57 -16.45 3.35 -9.31
CA PRO A 57 -15.91 3.33 -7.95
C PRO A 57 -15.25 2.01 -7.55
N LEU A 58 -15.55 0.91 -8.25
CA LEU A 58 -15.00 -0.41 -7.95
C LEU A 58 -13.56 -0.58 -8.44
N MET A 59 -13.18 0.06 -9.56
CA MET A 59 -11.84 -0.09 -10.14
C MET A 59 -10.72 0.52 -9.26
N PRO A 60 -10.87 1.74 -8.72
CA PRO A 60 -9.91 2.31 -7.76
C PRO A 60 -9.73 1.43 -6.51
N ALA A 61 -10.80 0.82 -6.01
CA ALA A 61 -10.74 -0.06 -4.85
C ALA A 61 -9.91 -1.32 -5.14
N THR A 62 -10.03 -1.89 -6.34
CA THR A 62 -9.20 -3.02 -6.78
C THR A 62 -7.72 -2.65 -6.86
N ILE A 63 -7.40 -1.45 -7.35
CA ILE A 63 -6.02 -0.94 -7.46
C ILE A 63 -5.40 -0.75 -6.07
N LEU A 64 -6.16 -0.20 -5.12
CA LEU A 64 -5.69 0.02 -3.74
C LEU A 64 -5.46 -1.28 -2.96
N ALA A 65 -6.01 -2.41 -3.40
CA ALA A 65 -5.71 -3.71 -2.80
C ALA A 65 -4.21 -4.04 -2.84
N ALA A 66 -3.43 -3.48 -3.78
CA ALA A 66 -1.99 -3.68 -3.85
C ALA A 66 -1.18 -2.97 -2.75
N VAL A 67 -1.76 -1.96 -2.07
CA VAL A 67 -1.06 -1.16 -1.05
C VAL A 67 -0.78 -1.97 0.22
N PRO A 68 -1.74 -2.69 0.82
CA PRO A 68 -1.46 -3.60 1.93
C PRO A 68 -0.42 -4.67 1.60
N LEU A 69 -0.43 -5.16 0.36
CA LEU A 69 0.52 -6.17 -0.10
C LEU A 69 1.96 -5.64 -0.11
N SER A 70 2.17 -4.42 -0.59
CA SER A 70 3.50 -3.78 -0.59
C SER A 70 3.98 -3.46 0.83
N ALA A 71 3.07 -3.01 1.70
CA ALA A 71 3.38 -2.79 3.11
C ALA A 71 3.84 -4.09 3.79
N GLY A 72 3.16 -5.21 3.54
CA GLY A 72 3.54 -6.52 4.07
C GLY A 72 4.99 -6.93 3.76
N GLY A 73 5.45 -6.73 2.52
CA GLY A 73 6.83 -7.02 2.18
C GLY A 73 7.85 -5.99 2.66
N ALA A 74 7.45 -4.73 2.83
CA ALA A 74 8.29 -3.72 3.46
C ALA A 74 8.59 -4.08 4.92
N PHE A 75 7.56 -4.46 5.69
CA PHE A 75 7.73 -4.97 7.05
C PHE A 75 8.57 -6.25 7.06
N GLY A 76 8.32 -7.17 6.11
CA GLY A 76 9.12 -8.40 5.96
C GLY A 76 10.61 -8.11 5.74
N ALA A 77 10.95 -7.17 4.85
CA ALA A 77 12.35 -6.82 4.59
C ALA A 77 13.01 -6.09 5.78
N LEU A 78 12.29 -5.21 6.48
CA LEU A 78 12.79 -4.58 7.70
C LEU A 78 13.09 -5.63 8.79
N LEU A 79 12.20 -6.62 8.96
CA LEU A 79 12.39 -7.71 9.91
C LEU A 79 13.60 -8.58 9.54
N LEU A 80 13.75 -8.93 8.26
CA LEU A 80 14.89 -9.74 7.78
C LEU A 80 16.23 -9.02 7.94
N THR A 81 16.23 -7.70 7.75
CA THR A 81 17.43 -6.86 7.85
C THR A 81 17.68 -6.33 9.25
N GLN A 82 16.82 -6.70 10.22
CA GLN A 82 16.88 -6.27 11.62
C GLN A 82 16.89 -4.73 11.78
N ASN A 83 16.27 -4.03 10.82
CA ASN A 83 16.11 -2.58 10.87
C ASN A 83 14.87 -2.22 11.68
N MET A 84 14.98 -1.15 12.49
CA MET A 84 13.86 -0.65 13.27
C MET A 84 12.86 0.14 12.41
N LEU A 85 11.59 0.12 12.83
CA LEU A 85 10.62 1.10 12.35
C LEU A 85 11.03 2.49 12.85
N SER A 86 11.24 3.38 11.90
CA SER A 86 11.76 4.74 12.10
C SER A 86 11.02 5.68 11.16
N VAL A 87 11.17 6.99 11.37
CA VAL A 87 10.56 7.99 10.48
C VAL A 87 10.97 7.78 9.01
N SER A 88 12.20 7.34 8.76
CA SER A 88 12.68 7.10 7.40
C SER A 88 12.06 5.87 6.74
N SER A 89 11.82 4.78 7.48
CA SER A 89 11.10 3.62 6.93
C SER A 89 9.61 3.91 6.70
N LEU A 90 9.00 4.78 7.51
CA LEU A 90 7.64 5.30 7.26
C LEU A 90 7.59 6.09 5.92
N ILE A 91 8.55 6.96 5.64
CA ILE A 91 8.63 7.64 4.33
C ILE A 91 8.70 6.62 3.18
N GLY A 92 9.46 5.53 3.35
CA GLY A 92 9.51 4.42 2.40
C GLY A 92 8.16 3.75 2.18
N LEU A 93 7.39 3.50 3.25
CA LEU A 93 6.01 2.98 3.17
C LEU A 93 5.08 3.93 2.41
N LEU A 94 5.19 5.23 2.63
CA LEU A 94 4.38 6.23 1.91
C LEU A 94 4.72 6.29 0.42
N LEU A 95 6.01 6.18 0.07
CA LEU A 95 6.47 6.05 -1.31
C LEU A 95 5.89 4.79 -1.98
N LEU A 96 5.85 3.66 -1.26
CA LEU A 96 5.32 2.40 -1.75
C LEU A 96 3.84 2.47 -2.12
N ILE A 97 3.05 3.32 -1.46
CA ILE A 97 1.64 3.54 -1.84
C ILE A 97 1.57 3.94 -3.31
N GLY A 98 2.30 4.98 -3.72
CA GLY A 98 2.29 5.47 -5.10
C GLY A 98 2.87 4.47 -6.09
N ILE A 99 3.98 3.81 -5.73
CA ILE A 99 4.66 2.87 -6.61
C ILE A 99 3.82 1.61 -6.86
N ALA A 100 3.27 1.02 -5.80
CA ALA A 100 2.39 -0.15 -5.91
C ALA A 100 1.12 0.20 -6.70
N THR A 101 0.56 1.39 -6.46
CA THR A 101 -0.61 1.89 -7.19
C THR A 101 -0.28 2.04 -8.68
N LYS A 102 0.88 2.61 -9.07
CA LYS A 102 1.29 2.73 -10.47
C LYS A 102 1.30 1.39 -11.21
N ASN A 103 1.89 0.36 -10.59
CA ASN A 103 1.96 -0.97 -11.19
C ASN A 103 0.56 -1.56 -11.40
N SER A 104 -0.35 -1.29 -10.46
CA SER A 104 -1.72 -1.77 -10.44
C SER A 104 -2.63 -1.05 -11.45
N ILE A 105 -2.50 0.29 -11.52
CA ILE A 105 -3.22 1.15 -12.46
C ILE A 105 -2.97 0.66 -13.89
N LEU A 106 -1.71 0.45 -14.26
CA LEU A 106 -1.35 0.08 -15.63
C LEU A 106 -1.99 -1.23 -16.09
N LEU A 107 -2.14 -2.21 -15.19
CA LEU A 107 -2.76 -3.49 -15.49
C LEU A 107 -4.28 -3.35 -15.65
N VAL A 108 -4.93 -2.68 -14.69
CA VAL A 108 -6.38 -2.46 -14.69
C VAL A 108 -6.81 -1.61 -15.89
N ASP A 109 -6.09 -0.52 -16.16
CA ASP A 109 -6.32 0.36 -17.31
C ASP A 109 -6.27 -0.40 -18.65
N TYR A 110 -5.26 -1.28 -18.81
CA TYR A 110 -5.13 -2.05 -20.04
C TYR A 110 -6.20 -3.13 -20.16
N ALA A 111 -6.64 -3.72 -19.03
CA ALA A 111 -7.75 -4.67 -19.03
C ALA A 111 -9.07 -4.00 -19.42
N ILE A 112 -9.35 -2.80 -18.90
CA ILE A 112 -10.54 -2.01 -19.26
C ILE A 112 -10.50 -1.62 -20.73
N MET A 113 -9.37 -1.11 -21.22
CA MET A 113 -9.20 -0.76 -22.63
C MET A 113 -9.38 -1.98 -23.56
N ALA A 114 -8.92 -3.17 -23.14
CA ALA A 114 -9.13 -4.42 -23.86
C ALA A 114 -10.60 -4.87 -23.86
N GLU A 115 -11.33 -4.68 -22.77
CA GLU A 115 -12.78 -4.96 -22.68
C GLU A 115 -13.59 -3.98 -23.55
N ASP A 116 -13.33 -2.67 -23.42
CA ASP A 116 -14.12 -1.60 -24.04
C ASP A 116 -13.85 -1.43 -25.54
N GLU A 117 -12.57 -1.42 -25.97
CA GLU A 117 -12.23 -1.14 -27.38
C GLU A 117 -12.22 -2.40 -28.25
N HIS A 118 -11.79 -3.54 -27.69
CA HIS A 118 -11.61 -4.77 -28.46
C HIS A 118 -12.73 -5.79 -28.23
N GLY A 119 -13.70 -5.50 -27.34
CA GLY A 119 -14.79 -6.40 -27.01
C GLY A 119 -14.31 -7.75 -26.47
N MET A 120 -13.09 -7.81 -25.92
CA MET A 120 -12.50 -9.06 -25.46
C MET A 120 -13.26 -9.59 -24.24
N ALA A 121 -13.37 -10.92 -24.16
CA ALA A 121 -13.85 -11.54 -22.94
C ALA A 121 -12.90 -11.20 -21.79
N ARG A 122 -13.45 -10.75 -20.67
CA ARG A 122 -12.76 -10.35 -19.45
C ARG A 122 -11.50 -11.12 -19.07
N HIS A 123 -11.57 -12.45 -19.06
CA HIS A 123 -10.43 -13.29 -18.71
C HIS A 123 -9.30 -13.18 -19.74
N GLN A 124 -9.64 -13.07 -21.03
CA GLN A 124 -8.66 -12.86 -22.11
C GLN A 124 -8.05 -11.46 -22.03
N ALA A 125 -8.85 -10.43 -21.75
CA ALA A 125 -8.39 -9.05 -21.54
C ALA A 125 -7.38 -8.95 -20.38
N LEU A 126 -7.67 -9.60 -19.25
CA LEU A 126 -6.77 -9.68 -18.09
C LEU A 126 -5.46 -10.40 -18.41
N LEU A 127 -5.52 -11.53 -19.10
CA LEU A 127 -4.32 -12.28 -19.48
C LEU A 127 -3.45 -11.48 -20.46
N ASP A 128 -4.06 -10.83 -21.46
CA ASP A 128 -3.35 -9.98 -22.42
C ASP A 128 -2.69 -8.78 -21.72
N ALA A 129 -3.43 -8.12 -20.82
CA ALA A 129 -2.91 -7.03 -20.00
C ALA A 129 -1.71 -7.49 -19.15
N CYS A 130 -1.80 -8.64 -18.48
CA CYS A 130 -0.70 -9.20 -17.70
C CYS A 130 0.55 -9.44 -18.57
N HIS A 131 0.38 -10.03 -19.76
CA HIS A 131 1.48 -10.35 -20.65
C HIS A 131 2.19 -9.09 -21.16
N LYS A 132 1.41 -8.09 -21.58
CA LYS A 132 1.94 -6.81 -22.09
C LYS A 132 2.59 -5.96 -21.01
N ARG A 133 2.13 -6.05 -19.76
CA ARG A 133 2.64 -5.26 -18.63
C ARG A 133 3.78 -5.92 -17.86
N ALA A 134 3.91 -7.25 -17.91
CA ALA A 134 4.94 -7.97 -17.17
C ALA A 134 6.35 -7.41 -17.41
N ARG A 135 6.73 -7.18 -18.68
CA ARG A 135 8.05 -6.65 -19.03
C ARG A 135 8.28 -5.22 -18.51
N PRO A 136 7.39 -4.23 -18.75
CA PRO A 136 7.51 -2.89 -18.15
C PRO A 136 7.54 -2.88 -16.61
N VAL A 137 6.73 -3.69 -15.94
CA VAL A 137 6.65 -3.73 -14.46
C VAL A 137 7.93 -4.31 -13.85
N ILE A 138 8.49 -5.36 -14.47
CA ILE A 138 9.78 -5.92 -14.05
C ILE A 138 10.89 -4.89 -14.26
N MET A 139 10.88 -4.15 -15.38
CA MET A 139 11.88 -3.11 -15.67
C MET A 139 11.91 -2.03 -14.59
N THR A 140 10.75 -1.50 -14.16
CA THR A 140 10.69 -0.47 -13.12
C THR A 140 11.12 -1.00 -11.76
N THR A 141 10.76 -2.25 -11.44
CA THR A 141 11.12 -2.90 -10.18
C THR A 141 12.64 -3.09 -10.09
N ILE A 142 13.27 -3.58 -11.16
CA ILE A 142 14.73 -3.75 -11.21
C ILE A 142 15.43 -2.39 -11.15
N ALA A 143 14.95 -1.39 -11.90
CA ALA A 143 15.57 -0.07 -11.92
C ALA A 143 15.54 0.61 -10.54
N MET A 144 14.39 0.61 -9.86
CA MET A 144 14.30 1.18 -8.51
C MET A 144 15.01 0.32 -7.46
N GLY A 145 14.93 -1.01 -7.56
CA GLY A 145 15.67 -1.91 -6.69
C GLY A 145 17.18 -1.64 -6.76
N ALA A 146 17.73 -1.58 -7.98
CA ALA A 146 19.14 -1.27 -8.21
C ALA A 146 19.51 0.14 -7.77
N GLY A 147 18.64 1.15 -7.94
CA GLY A 147 18.87 2.51 -7.46
C GLY A 147 18.87 2.65 -5.94
N MET A 148 18.06 1.84 -5.24
CA MET A 148 17.97 1.84 -3.78
C MET A 148 19.01 0.92 -3.13
N LEU A 149 19.57 -0.05 -3.87
CA LEU A 149 20.52 -1.04 -3.35
C LEU A 149 21.78 -0.42 -2.72
N PRO A 150 22.46 0.59 -3.30
CA PRO A 150 23.61 1.25 -2.66
C PRO A 150 23.23 1.97 -1.37
N LEU A 151 21.98 2.43 -1.26
CA LEU A 151 21.47 3.12 -0.08
C LEU A 151 21.16 2.12 1.04
N ALA A 152 20.58 0.98 0.67
CA ALA A 152 20.30 -0.14 1.57
C ALA A 152 21.58 -0.73 2.16
N LEU A 153 22.65 -0.82 1.35
CA LEU A 153 23.97 -1.30 1.78
C LEU A 153 24.81 -0.23 2.50
N GLY A 154 24.33 1.01 2.61
CA GLY A 154 25.02 2.08 3.34
C GLY A 154 26.32 2.56 2.68
N ILE A 155 26.50 2.32 1.38
CA ILE A 155 27.74 2.65 0.64
C ILE A 155 27.89 4.17 0.42
N SER A 156 26.80 4.93 0.63
CA SER A 156 26.76 6.38 0.36
C SER A 156 26.02 7.17 1.45
N GLY A 157 26.72 8.15 2.05
CA GLY A 157 26.15 9.17 2.94
C GLY A 157 25.70 8.66 4.31
N ASP A 158 24.70 9.32 4.89
CA ASP A 158 24.12 9.00 6.20
C ASP A 158 23.28 7.71 6.16
N SER A 159 23.98 6.58 6.34
CA SER A 159 23.42 5.23 6.19
C SER A 159 22.37 4.90 7.25
N SER A 160 22.50 5.44 8.46
CA SER A 160 21.56 5.23 9.57
C SER A 160 20.15 5.72 9.25
N PHE A 161 20.03 6.84 8.53
CA PHE A 161 18.73 7.37 8.13
C PHE A 161 18.21 6.71 6.85
N ARG A 162 19.06 6.48 5.85
CA ARG A 162 18.63 6.09 4.49
C ARG A 162 18.48 4.58 4.29
N ALA A 163 19.22 3.75 5.02
CA ALA A 163 19.16 2.30 4.87
C ALA A 163 17.79 1.72 5.23
N PRO A 164 17.14 2.09 6.36
CA PRO A 164 15.79 1.57 6.69
C PRO A 164 14.75 1.94 5.64
N MET A 165 14.82 3.15 5.08
CA MET A 165 13.95 3.58 3.97
C MET A 165 14.15 2.71 2.73
N ALA A 166 15.41 2.48 2.34
CA ALA A 166 15.74 1.71 1.14
C ALA A 166 15.34 0.23 1.27
N TRP A 167 15.57 -0.39 2.43
CA TRP A 167 15.15 -1.77 2.68
C TRP A 167 13.63 -1.94 2.68
N ALA A 168 12.90 -0.99 3.28
CA ALA A 168 11.44 -0.98 3.23
C ALA A 168 10.94 -0.92 1.77
N VAL A 169 11.47 0.00 0.97
CA VAL A 169 11.09 0.16 -0.44
C VAL A 169 11.45 -1.06 -1.28
N ILE A 170 12.65 -1.62 -1.14
CA ILE A 170 13.07 -2.82 -1.89
C ILE A 170 12.18 -4.02 -1.55
N GLY A 171 11.93 -4.26 -0.26
CA GLY A 171 11.07 -5.35 0.19
C GLY A 171 9.64 -5.21 -0.33
N GLY A 172 9.07 -4.01 -0.18
CA GLY A 172 7.72 -3.71 -0.66
C GLY A 172 7.60 -3.78 -2.17
N LEU A 173 8.64 -3.37 -2.91
CA LEU A 173 8.69 -3.48 -4.38
C LEU A 173 8.68 -4.93 -4.85
N ILE A 174 9.57 -5.77 -4.31
CA ILE A 174 9.70 -7.16 -4.75
C ILE A 174 8.40 -7.91 -4.49
N THR A 175 7.87 -7.79 -3.27
CA THR A 175 6.61 -8.43 -2.89
C THR A 175 5.42 -7.87 -3.65
N SER A 176 5.30 -6.54 -3.79
CA SER A 176 4.22 -5.92 -4.53
C SER A 176 4.24 -6.35 -5.98
N THR A 177 5.40 -6.37 -6.65
CA THR A 177 5.49 -6.78 -8.05
C THR A 177 5.11 -8.24 -8.25
N ALA A 178 5.57 -9.14 -7.38
CA ALA A 178 5.23 -10.56 -7.46
C ALA A 178 3.75 -10.82 -7.16
N LEU A 179 3.23 -10.26 -6.06
CA LEU A 179 1.86 -10.54 -5.63
C LEU A 179 0.83 -9.73 -6.44
N SER A 180 1.15 -8.54 -6.95
CA SER A 180 0.20 -7.72 -7.74
C SER A 180 -0.22 -8.42 -9.04
N LEU A 181 0.71 -9.09 -9.73
CA LEU A 181 0.42 -9.86 -10.94
C LEU A 181 -0.56 -11.02 -10.72
N ILE A 182 -0.71 -11.49 -9.48
CA ILE A 182 -1.62 -12.59 -9.13
C ILE A 182 -2.90 -12.05 -8.47
N VAL A 183 -2.73 -11.16 -7.50
CA VAL A 183 -3.82 -10.66 -6.65
C VAL A 183 -4.67 -9.63 -7.37
N ILE A 184 -4.12 -8.80 -8.26
CA ILE A 184 -4.92 -7.79 -8.96
C ILE A 184 -5.88 -8.43 -9.96
N PRO A 185 -5.48 -9.41 -10.80
CA PRO A 185 -6.42 -10.14 -11.62
C PRO A 185 -7.55 -10.78 -10.81
N ALA A 186 -7.22 -11.42 -9.69
CA ALA A 186 -8.21 -12.04 -8.80
C ALA A 186 -9.12 -11.01 -8.11
N ALA A 187 -8.57 -9.88 -7.66
CA ALA A 187 -9.35 -8.80 -7.07
C ALA A 187 -10.26 -8.16 -8.12
N TYR A 188 -9.76 -7.99 -9.36
CA TYR A 188 -10.57 -7.51 -10.47
C TYR A 188 -11.74 -8.47 -10.68
N THR A 189 -11.49 -9.78 -10.84
CA THR A 189 -12.51 -10.82 -11.04
C THR A 189 -13.63 -10.72 -10.01
N VAL A 190 -13.27 -10.76 -8.74
CA VAL A 190 -14.21 -10.67 -7.61
C VAL A 190 -15.01 -9.37 -7.61
N MET A 191 -14.35 -8.23 -7.84
CA MET A 191 -15.01 -6.93 -7.69
C MET A 191 -16.05 -6.66 -8.79
N HIS A 192 -15.82 -7.13 -10.00
CA HIS A 192 -16.81 -7.04 -11.07
C HIS A 192 -17.95 -8.05 -10.90
N ASP A 193 -17.66 -9.28 -10.43
CA ASP A 193 -18.72 -10.26 -10.15
C ASP A 193 -19.67 -9.74 -9.06
N LEU A 194 -19.11 -9.02 -8.09
CA LEU A 194 -19.87 -8.30 -7.07
C LEU A 194 -20.70 -7.17 -7.70
N GLY A 195 -20.12 -6.41 -8.65
CA GLY A 195 -20.84 -5.41 -9.44
C GLY A 195 -22.03 -6.00 -10.20
N ASP A 196 -21.84 -7.11 -10.91
CA ASP A 196 -22.88 -7.81 -11.66
C ASP A 196 -23.96 -8.39 -10.75
N TRP A 197 -23.58 -8.91 -9.57
CA TRP A 197 -24.54 -9.38 -8.58
C TRP A 197 -25.39 -8.24 -8.01
N VAL A 198 -24.77 -7.10 -7.66
CA VAL A 198 -25.49 -5.91 -7.18
C VAL A 198 -26.40 -5.35 -8.27
N ALA A 199 -25.92 -5.24 -9.51
CA ALA A 199 -26.72 -4.77 -10.64
C ALA A 199 -27.92 -5.69 -10.93
N ARG A 200 -27.74 -7.01 -10.87
CA ARG A 200 -28.83 -7.99 -10.99
C ARG A 200 -29.86 -7.86 -9.87
N LYS A 201 -29.42 -7.65 -8.62
CA LYS A 201 -30.32 -7.48 -7.47
C LYS A 201 -31.11 -6.17 -7.54
N LEU A 202 -30.48 -5.09 -8.00
CA LEU A 202 -31.14 -3.79 -8.22
C LEU A 202 -32.12 -3.82 -9.42
N ARG A 203 -31.78 -4.53 -10.51
CA ARG A 203 -32.69 -4.73 -11.65
C ARG A 203 -33.86 -5.65 -11.29
N GLY A 204 -33.63 -6.73 -10.54
CA GLY A 204 -34.68 -7.60 -10.02
C GLY A 204 -35.68 -6.85 -9.15
N ASN A 205 -35.21 -5.91 -8.32
CA ASN A 205 -36.08 -5.10 -7.48
C ASN A 205 -36.89 -4.05 -8.28
N LYS A 206 -36.34 -3.49 -9.36
CA LYS A 206 -37.08 -2.60 -10.27
C LYS A 206 -38.17 -3.34 -11.07
N SER A 207 -37.93 -4.59 -11.46
CA SER A 207 -38.96 -5.40 -12.16
C SER A 207 -40.11 -5.80 -11.23
N ALA A 208 -39.86 -6.00 -9.94
CA ALA A 208 -40.90 -6.27 -8.95
C ALA A 208 -41.70 -5.01 -8.59
N ALA A 209 -41.05 -3.83 -8.51
CA ALA A 209 -41.72 -2.57 -8.22
C ALA A 209 -42.52 -1.97 -9.40
N ALA A 210 -42.24 -2.38 -10.65
CA ALA A 210 -43.00 -1.97 -11.83
C ALA A 210 -44.20 -2.89 -12.14
N ALA A 211 -44.32 -4.02 -11.43
CA ALA A 211 -45.41 -4.99 -11.56
C ALA A 211 -46.45 -4.91 -10.42
N ALA A 212 -46.32 -3.92 -9.52
CA ALA A 212 -47.24 -3.59 -8.43
C ALA A 212 -47.83 -2.20 -8.68
#